data_AF-A0A2Z4V2W0-F1
#
_entry.id   AF-A0A2Z4V2W0-F1
#
_cell.length_a   1.000
_cell.length_b   1.000
_cell.length_c   1.000
_cell.angle_alpha   90.00
_cell.angle_beta   90.00
_cell.angle_gamma   90.00
#
_symmetry.space_group_name_H-M   'P 1'
#
loop_
_entity.id
_entity.type
_entity.pdbx_description
1 polymer ?
#
loop_
_entity_poly.entity_id
_entity_poly.type
_entity_poly.pdbx_seq_one_letter_code
_entity_poly.pdbx_strand_id
1 'polypeptide(L)'
;MVLAVREGLDGPPVYLPAPRPAAEALAGLPPGTEPRRLLRLASHCVPHCLNRAGETCTLATRLAASAPAGTSVPSCHLRPACTWWAQSGPAACRACPEVATRRPGPAP
;
A
#
# COMPACT_ATOMS: atom_id res chain seq x y z
N MET A 1 -3.31 -2.70 -9.45
CA MET A 1 -4.62 -3.13 -8.89
C MET A 1 -4.95 -2.28 -7.68
N VAL A 2 -6.24 -2.09 -7.36
CA VAL A 2 -6.70 -1.47 -6.10
C VAL A 2 -6.93 -2.56 -5.08
N LEU A 3 -6.40 -2.37 -3.87
CA LEU A 3 -6.55 -3.32 -2.77
C LEU A 3 -7.42 -2.80 -1.63
N ALA A 4 -7.44 -1.48 -1.44
CA ALA A 4 -8.19 -0.83 -0.38
C ALA A 4 -8.56 0.59 -0.80
N VAL A 5 -9.57 1.14 -0.13
CA VAL A 5 -10.05 2.52 -0.32
C VAL A 5 -10.09 3.24 1.03
N ARG A 6 -9.85 4.55 1.07
CA ARG A 6 -10.03 5.38 2.28
C ARG A 6 -11.37 6.10 2.18
N GLU A 7 -12.14 6.05 3.25
CA GLU A 7 -13.35 6.86 3.40
C GLU A 7 -12.92 8.23 3.97
N GLY A 8 -12.91 9.25 3.12
CA GLY A 8 -12.33 10.56 3.45
C GLY A 8 -10.78 10.59 3.43
N LEU A 9 -10.20 11.75 3.71
CA LEU A 9 -8.74 11.96 3.65
C LEU A 9 -8.00 11.40 4.86
N ASP A 10 -8.67 11.34 6.02
CA ASP A 10 -8.07 10.97 7.31
C ASP A 10 -8.53 9.59 7.80
N GLY A 11 -9.42 8.92 7.07
CA GLY A 11 -9.93 7.60 7.41
C GLY A 11 -8.90 6.48 7.18
N PRO A 12 -8.96 5.37 7.96
CA PRO A 12 -8.15 4.19 7.69
C PRO A 12 -8.56 3.55 6.35
N PRO A 13 -7.65 2.83 5.68
CA PRO A 13 -8.00 2.13 4.45
C PRO A 13 -8.87 0.90 4.75
N VAL A 14 -9.98 0.79 4.05
CA VAL A 14 -10.89 -0.36 4.04
C VAL A 14 -10.48 -1.30 2.91
N TYR A 15 -10.15 -2.55 3.26
CA TYR A 15 -9.74 -3.58 2.29
C TYR A 15 -10.91 -4.04 1.43
N LEU A 16 -10.66 -4.15 0.13
CA LEU A 16 -11.65 -4.66 -0.81
C LEU A 16 -11.74 -6.19 -0.70
N PRO A 17 -12.95 -6.78 -0.79
CA PRO A 17 -13.11 -8.22 -0.78
C PRO A 17 -12.41 -8.90 -1.96
N ALA A 18 -12.31 -8.21 -3.10
CA ALA A 18 -11.57 -8.62 -4.27
C ALA A 18 -10.75 -7.45 -4.85
N PRO A 19 -9.56 -7.70 -5.42
CA PRO A 19 -8.78 -6.66 -6.07
C PRO A 19 -9.52 -6.12 -7.29
N ARG A 20 -9.52 -4.80 -7.48
CA ARG A 20 -10.11 -4.18 -8.68
C ARG A 20 -9.04 -3.71 -9.67
N PRO A 21 -9.32 -3.73 -10.99
CA PRO A 21 -8.49 -3.06 -11.97
C PRO A 21 -8.29 -1.59 -11.60
N ALA A 22 -7.04 -1.11 -11.70
CA ALA A 22 -6.72 0.26 -11.32
C ALA A 22 -7.40 1.27 -12.26
N ALA A 23 -7.45 0.98 -13.56
CA ALA A 23 -8.08 1.84 -14.56
C ALA A 23 -9.55 2.12 -14.24
N GLU A 24 -10.33 1.09 -13.90
CA GLU A 24 -11.74 1.23 -13.53
C GLU A 24 -11.92 2.06 -12.25
N ALA A 25 -11.09 1.81 -11.23
CA ALA A 25 -11.18 2.56 -10.00
C ALA A 25 -10.78 4.03 -10.17
N LEU A 26 -9.83 4.32 -11.05
CA LEU A 26 -9.39 5.68 -11.37
C LEU A 26 -10.46 6.45 -12.15
N ALA A 27 -11.14 5.79 -13.09
CA ALA A 27 -12.21 6.39 -13.89
C ALA A 27 -13.41 6.85 -13.05
N GLY A 28 -13.65 6.21 -11.90
CA GLY A 28 -14.73 6.56 -10.98
C GLY A 28 -14.40 7.68 -9.98
N LEU A 29 -13.21 8.27 -10.01
CA LEU A 29 -12.85 9.34 -9.08
C LEU A 29 -13.45 10.69 -9.50
N PRO A 30 -13.94 11.51 -8.56
CA PRO A 30 -14.36 12.88 -8.86
C PRO A 30 -13.21 13.68 -9.50
N PRO A 31 -13.50 14.59 -10.45
CA PRO A 31 -12.48 15.45 -11.06
C PRO A 31 -11.65 16.19 -9.99
N GLY A 32 -10.33 16.25 -10.20
CA GLY A 32 -9.41 16.90 -9.26
C GLY A 32 -9.03 16.07 -8.03
N THR A 33 -9.60 14.87 -7.86
CA THR A 33 -9.22 13.96 -6.77
C THR A 33 -7.85 13.34 -7.05
N GLU A 34 -6.92 13.50 -6.10
CA GLU A 34 -5.64 12.81 -6.16
C GLU A 34 -5.86 11.33 -5.81
N PRO A 35 -5.59 10.37 -6.72
CA PRO A 35 -6.00 8.98 -6.51
C PRO A 35 -5.41 8.31 -5.27
N ARG A 36 -4.20 8.70 -4.84
CA ARG A 36 -3.52 8.11 -3.69
C ARG A 36 -4.08 8.61 -2.37
N ARG A 37 -4.91 9.67 -2.38
CA ARG A 37 -5.69 10.08 -1.20
C ARG A 37 -6.79 9.08 -0.86
N LEU A 38 -7.44 8.51 -1.87
CA LEU A 38 -8.60 7.62 -1.68
C LEU A 38 -8.30 6.15 -2.00
N LEU A 39 -7.32 5.85 -2.83
CA LEU A 39 -7.06 4.49 -3.33
C LEU A 39 -5.68 3.99 -2.86
N ARG A 40 -5.67 2.79 -2.27
CA ARG A 40 -4.43 2.02 -2.10
C ARG A 40 -4.20 1.18 -3.35
N LEU A 41 -3.35 1.72 -4.22
CA LEU A 41 -2.86 1.03 -5.40
C LEU A 41 -1.65 0.18 -5.05
N ALA A 42 -1.59 -1.02 -5.63
CA ALA A 42 -0.41 -1.85 -5.59
C ALA A 42 -0.02 -2.31 -7.01
N SER A 43 1.29 -2.42 -7.23
CA SER A 43 1.93 -2.84 -8.46
C SER A 43 2.95 -3.95 -8.19
N HIS A 44 3.46 -4.56 -9.26
CA HIS A 44 4.58 -5.50 -9.17
C HIS A 44 5.85 -4.77 -8.71
N CYS A 45 6.70 -5.48 -7.97
CA CYS A 45 8.03 -4.99 -7.65
C CYS A 45 8.92 -5.11 -8.89
N VAL A 46 9.52 -4.01 -9.33
CA VAL A 46 10.48 -4.03 -10.45
C VAL A 46 11.89 -4.35 -9.96
N PRO A 47 12.73 -5.00 -10.78
CA PRO A 47 14.17 -5.07 -10.53
C PRO A 47 14.77 -3.66 -10.65
N HIS A 48 15.85 -3.38 -9.90
CA HIS A 48 16.58 -2.09 -9.93
C HIS A 48 15.80 -0.82 -9.48
N CYS A 49 14.88 -0.92 -8.51
CA CYS A 49 14.30 0.27 -7.89
C CYS A 49 15.19 0.84 -6.78
N LEU A 50 15.00 2.13 -6.44
CA LEU A 50 15.76 2.85 -5.41
C LEU A 50 15.70 2.23 -4.01
N ASN A 51 14.77 1.31 -3.77
CA ASN A 51 14.61 0.64 -2.48
C ASN A 51 15.33 -0.72 -2.43
N ARG A 52 16.17 -1.06 -3.42
CA ARG A 52 16.91 -2.32 -3.44
C ARG A 52 18.36 -2.15 -2.98
N ALA A 53 18.83 -3.14 -2.22
CA ALA A 53 20.25 -3.39 -1.97
C ALA A 53 20.52 -4.82 -2.45
N GLY A 54 21.03 -4.93 -3.69
CA GLY A 54 21.03 -6.19 -4.43
C GLY A 54 19.59 -6.70 -4.64
N GLU A 55 19.35 -7.97 -4.32
CA GLU A 55 18.01 -8.57 -4.41
C GLU A 55 17.08 -8.20 -3.25
N THR A 56 17.63 -7.62 -2.18
CA THR A 56 16.89 -7.31 -0.95
C THR A 56 16.16 -5.97 -1.05
N CYS A 57 14.88 -5.92 -0.67
CA CYS A 57 14.12 -4.68 -0.59
C CYS A 57 14.32 -4.00 0.77
N THR A 58 15.09 -2.91 0.83
CA THR A 58 15.34 -2.15 2.06
C THR A 58 14.09 -1.41 2.56
N LEU A 59 13.11 -1.17 1.69
CA LEU A 59 11.83 -0.59 2.11
C LEU A 59 11.00 -1.59 2.92
N ALA A 60 10.97 -2.88 2.56
CA ALA A 60 10.27 -3.90 3.32
C ALA A 60 10.80 -3.97 4.77
N THR A 61 12.13 -3.94 4.93
CA THR A 61 12.79 -3.91 6.24
C THR A 61 12.41 -2.67 7.05
N ARG A 62 12.46 -1.48 6.43
CA ARG A 62 12.08 -0.22 7.11
C ARG A 62 10.62 -0.23 7.56
N LEU A 63 9.71 -0.76 6.73
CA LEU A 63 8.29 -0.89 7.07
C LEU A 63 8.03 -1.87 8.20
N ALA A 64 8.74 -3.00 8.20
CA ALA A 64 8.64 -3.98 9.28
C ALA A 64 9.09 -3.40 10.63
N ALA A 65 10.14 -2.56 10.62
CA ALA A 65 10.63 -1.87 11.80
C ALA A 65 9.69 -0.75 12.29
N SER A 66 8.93 -0.11 11.39
CA SER A 66 7.95 0.92 11.73
C SER A 66 6.54 0.38 12.02
N ALA A 67 6.37 -0.94 12.08
CA ALA A 67 5.05 -1.55 12.18
C ALA A 67 4.41 -1.26 13.55
N PRO A 68 3.17 -0.78 13.59
CA PRO A 68 2.44 -0.63 14.85
C PRO A 68 2.28 -2.00 15.54
N ALA A 69 2.53 -2.04 16.85
CA ALA A 69 2.33 -3.23 17.66
C ALA A 69 0.82 -3.49 17.87
N GLY A 70 0.42 -4.76 17.89
CA GLY A 70 -0.96 -5.15 18.23
C GLY A 70 -2.00 -5.04 17.10
N THR A 71 -1.66 -4.55 15.92
CA THR A 71 -2.61 -4.50 14.79
C THR A 71 -2.73 -5.86 14.10
N SER A 72 -3.95 -6.30 13.82
CA SER A 72 -4.18 -7.51 13.03
C SER A 72 -3.70 -7.33 11.59
N VAL A 73 -3.24 -8.42 10.96
CA VAL A 73 -2.78 -8.36 9.57
C VAL A 73 -3.98 -8.54 8.64
N PRO A 74 -4.36 -7.53 7.83
CA PRO A 74 -5.51 -7.64 6.94
C PRO A 74 -5.29 -8.69 5.87
N SER A 75 -6.38 -9.34 5.43
CA SER A 75 -6.35 -10.25 4.28
C SER A 75 -5.86 -9.48 3.05
N CYS A 76 -4.93 -10.08 2.30
CA CYS A 76 -4.31 -9.42 1.16
C CYS A 76 -4.05 -10.43 0.05
N HIS A 77 -4.70 -10.19 -1.10
CA HIS A 77 -4.61 -11.04 -2.29
C HIS A 77 -3.22 -11.03 -2.95
N LEU A 78 -2.35 -10.08 -2.60
CA LEU A 78 -0.99 -10.04 -3.15
C LEU A 78 -0.01 -10.96 -2.44
N ARG A 79 -0.32 -11.50 -1.26
CA ARG A 79 0.64 -12.26 -0.45
C ARG A 79 1.39 -13.35 -1.25
N PRO A 80 0.76 -14.12 -2.16
CA PRO A 80 1.47 -15.14 -2.95
C PRO A 80 2.61 -14.59 -3.83
N ALA A 81 2.56 -13.31 -4.21
CA ALA A 81 3.54 -12.67 -5.10
C ALA A 81 4.17 -11.39 -4.49
N CYS A 82 3.96 -11.12 -3.19
CA CYS A 82 4.39 -9.88 -2.56
C CYS A 82 5.80 -10.01 -1.97
N THR A 83 6.76 -9.26 -2.52
CA THR A 83 8.14 -9.22 -2.01
C THR A 83 8.22 -8.84 -0.53
N TRP A 84 7.39 -7.89 -0.06
CA TRP A 84 7.44 -7.46 1.34
C TRP A 84 6.94 -8.53 2.30
N TRP A 85 5.92 -9.29 1.89
CA TRP A 85 5.44 -10.45 2.66
C TRP A 85 6.49 -11.55 2.68
N ALA A 86 7.06 -11.90 1.53
CA ALA A 86 8.08 -12.93 1.44
C ALA A 86 9.33 -12.59 2.29
N GLN A 87 9.72 -11.32 2.34
CA GLN A 87 10.93 -10.88 3.05
C GLN A 87 10.72 -10.63 4.55
N SER A 88 9.59 -10.04 4.94
CA SER A 88 9.40 -9.52 6.31
C SER A 88 8.05 -9.89 6.93
N GLY A 89 7.26 -10.70 6.23
CA GLY A 89 6.07 -11.35 6.76
C GLY A 89 5.02 -10.39 7.36
N PRO A 90 4.36 -10.80 8.45
CA PRO A 90 3.35 -10.01 9.14
C PRO A 90 3.77 -8.58 9.50
N ALA A 91 5.05 -8.37 9.84
CA ALA A 91 5.52 -7.06 10.27
C ALA A 91 5.42 -6.01 9.15
N ALA A 92 5.91 -6.31 7.94
CA ALA A 92 5.74 -5.40 6.81
C ALA A 92 4.28 -5.24 6.40
N CYS A 93 3.45 -6.30 6.54
CA CYS A 93 2.04 -6.21 6.19
C CYS A 93 1.23 -5.31 7.13
N ARG A 94 1.59 -5.20 8.42
CA ARG A 94 0.94 -4.26 9.35
C ARG A 94 1.16 -2.79 8.98
N ALA A 95 2.33 -2.45 8.45
CA ALA A 95 2.65 -1.10 8.02
C ALA A 95 2.16 -0.77 6.59
N CYS A 96 1.87 -1.79 5.76
CA CYS A 96 1.46 -1.63 4.37
C CYS A 96 0.25 -0.70 4.12
N PRO A 97 -0.80 -0.69 4.98
CA PRO A 97 -1.91 0.28 4.92
C PRO A 97 -1.47 1.75 4.92
N GLU A 98 -0.42 2.06 5.68
CA GLU A 98 0.02 3.45 5.93
C GLU A 98 1.04 3.95 4.92
N VAL A 99 1.46 3.12 3.97
CA VAL A 99 2.40 3.53 2.93
C VAL A 99 1.72 4.41 1.89
N ALA A 100 2.07 5.70 1.91
CA ALA A 100 1.73 6.67 0.87
C ALA A 100 2.98 7.04 0.04
N THR A 101 2.84 7.11 -1.29
CA THR A 101 3.95 7.47 -2.21
C THR A 101 4.18 8.98 -2.37
N ARG A 102 3.34 9.81 -1.73
CA ARG A 102 3.60 11.23 -1.43
C ARG A 102 3.10 11.50 -0.01
N ARG A 103 3.84 12.30 0.76
CA ARG A 103 3.28 12.94 1.95
C ARG A 103 2.15 13.87 1.48
N PRO A 104 0.99 13.91 2.16
CA PRO A 104 0.08 15.03 1.99
C PRO A 104 0.88 16.32 2.16
N GLY A 105 0.76 17.26 1.22
CA GLY A 105 1.14 18.65 1.50
C GLY A 105 0.27 19.17 2.67
N PRO A 106 0.69 20.25 3.34
CA PRO A 106 -0.12 20.83 4.40
C PRO A 106 -1.56 21.07 3.92
N ALA A 107 -2.54 20.84 4.80
CA ALA A 107 -3.91 21.29 4.56
C ALA A 107 -3.91 22.81 4.29
N PRO A 108 -4.78 23.32 3.39
CA PRO A 108 -4.89 24.75 3.14
C PRO A 108 -5.27 25.53 4.41
#